data_AF-A0A4Y2W406-F1
#
_entry.id   AF-A0A4Y2W406-F1
#
_cell.length_a   1.000
_cell.length_b   1.000
_cell.length_c   1.000
_cell.angle_alpha   90.00
_cell.angle_beta   90.00
_cell.angle_gamma   90.00
#
_symmetry.space_group_name_H-M   'P 1'
#
loop_
_entity.id
_entity.type
_entity.pdbx_description
1 polymer ?
#
loop_
_entity_poly.entity_id
_entity_poly.type
_entity_poly.pdbx_seq_one_letter_code
_entity_poly.pdbx_strand_id
1 'polypeptide(L)'
;MESEVIPINPTIIRVMRVLRIARVLKLLKMAKGIRALLDTVMQALPQVGNLGLLFFLLFFIFAALGVELFGRLECTDDYPCQGLGEHAHFRNFGMAFLTLFRVATGDNWNGIMKDTLRENCDPSSECIRNCCVSPVIAPLYFVVFVLMAQFVLVNVVVAVLMKHLEESHKHMDDDIEIDAEIERQLAAEIAHSVRKKGRDRRREARKQEEIKQASHRKLIKMSSLPANFIFRFSDDAEGK
;
A
#
# COMPACT_ATOMS: atom_id res chain seq x y z
N MET A 1 -16.85 55.82 -2.56
CA MET A 1 -16.86 54.37 -2.35
C MET A 1 -15.41 53.91 -2.44
N GLU A 2 -14.73 53.95 -1.30
CA GLU A 2 -13.38 53.39 -1.19
C GLU A 2 -13.55 51.88 -1.21
N SER A 3 -13.07 51.25 -2.29
CA SER A 3 -13.01 49.79 -2.34
C SER A 3 -11.85 49.37 -1.45
N GLU A 4 -12.17 48.73 -0.32
CA GLU A 4 -11.20 48.00 0.49
C GLU A 4 -10.63 46.86 -0.36
N VAL A 5 -9.58 47.16 -1.12
CA VAL A 5 -8.79 46.18 -1.84
C VAL A 5 -8.04 45.37 -0.78
N ILE A 6 -8.52 44.16 -0.52
CA ILE A 6 -7.88 43.23 0.41
C ILE A 6 -6.42 43.06 -0.02
N PRO A 7 -5.43 43.37 0.83
CA PRO A 7 -4.02 43.22 0.49
C PRO A 7 -3.64 41.72 0.52
N ILE A 8 -3.91 41.01 -0.58
CA ILE A 8 -3.52 39.61 -0.74
C ILE A 8 -2.06 39.56 -1.22
N ASN A 9 -1.21 38.83 -0.50
CA ASN A 9 0.20 38.63 -0.86
C ASN A 9 0.32 38.02 -2.29
N PRO A 10 1.10 38.63 -3.20
CA PRO A 10 1.23 38.16 -4.59
C PRO A 10 1.79 36.73 -4.69
N THR A 11 2.50 36.25 -3.67
CA THR A 11 2.99 34.87 -3.55
C THR A 11 1.82 33.89 -3.41
N ILE A 12 0.79 34.22 -2.63
CA ILE A 12 -0.40 33.38 -2.45
C ILE A 12 -1.17 33.27 -3.78
N ILE A 13 -1.29 34.37 -4.53
CA ILE A 13 -1.92 34.38 -5.85
C ILE A 13 -1.14 33.49 -6.84
N ARG A 14 0.20 33.50 -6.77
CA ARG A 14 1.06 32.62 -7.57
C ARG A 14 0.87 31.14 -7.19
N VAL A 15 0.86 30.81 -5.90
CA VAL A 15 0.62 29.43 -5.42
C VAL A 15 -0.74 28.92 -5.87
N MET A 16 -1.81 29.71 -5.71
CA MET A 16 -3.16 29.36 -6.17
C MET A 16 -3.23 29.15 -7.69
N ARG A 17 -2.41 29.88 -8.46
CA ARG A 17 -2.29 29.69 -9.91
C ARG A 17 -1.60 28.37 -10.26
N VAL A 18 -0.53 28.01 -9.55
CA VAL A 18 0.18 26.72 -9.71
C VAL A 18 -0.72 25.56 -9.30
N LEU A 19 -1.53 25.71 -8.24
CA LEU A 19 -2.47 24.69 -7.73
C LEU A 19 -3.45 24.20 -8.80
N ARG A 20 -3.74 25.01 -9.84
CA ARG A 20 -4.56 24.57 -10.98
C ARG A 20 -3.94 23.39 -11.74
N ILE A 21 -2.63 23.15 -11.62
CA ILE A 21 -1.97 21.96 -12.18
C ILE A 21 -2.46 20.66 -11.52
N ALA A 22 -3.04 20.72 -10.31
CA ALA A 22 -3.63 19.56 -9.63
C ALA A 22 -4.77 18.92 -10.45
N ARG A 23 -5.39 19.65 -11.40
CA ARG A 23 -6.36 19.07 -12.34
C ARG A 23 -5.74 17.96 -13.21
N VAL A 24 -4.43 18.01 -13.47
CA VAL A 24 -3.69 16.97 -14.20
C VAL A 24 -3.65 15.66 -13.41
N LEU A 25 -3.67 15.71 -12.07
CA LEU A 25 -3.77 14.52 -11.23
C LEU A 25 -5.10 13.77 -11.44
N LYS A 26 -6.15 14.43 -11.96
CA LYS A 26 -7.38 13.74 -12.38
C LYS A 26 -7.16 12.80 -13.57
N LEU A 27 -6.18 13.09 -14.44
CA LEU A 27 -5.81 12.21 -15.55
C LEU A 27 -5.12 10.92 -15.06
N LEU A 28 -4.38 10.98 -13.94
CA LEU A 28 -3.80 9.79 -13.31
C LEU A 28 -4.87 8.79 -12.85
N LYS A 29 -6.09 9.26 -12.52
CA LYS A 29 -7.23 8.40 -12.19
C LYS A 29 -7.76 7.59 -13.38
N MET A 30 -7.48 8.04 -14.61
CA MET A 30 -7.90 7.36 -15.85
C MET A 30 -6.92 6.27 -16.27
N ALA A 31 -5.65 6.36 -15.85
CA ALA A 31 -4.62 5.39 -16.18
C ALA A 31 -4.61 4.24 -15.14
N LYS A 32 -5.34 3.15 -15.45
CA LYS A 32 -5.45 1.96 -14.56
C LYS A 32 -4.08 1.42 -14.11
N GLY A 33 -3.08 1.41 -14.99
CA GLY A 33 -1.72 0.93 -14.67
C GLY A 33 -0.99 1.81 -13.66
N ILE A 34 -0.99 3.14 -13.83
CA ILE A 34 -0.34 4.06 -12.89
C ILE A 34 -1.05 4.04 -11.53
N ARG A 35 -2.38 3.92 -11.54
CA ARG A 35 -3.17 3.79 -10.31
C ARG A 35 -2.79 2.54 -9.52
N ALA A 36 -2.65 1.39 -10.18
CA ALA A 36 -2.23 0.16 -9.51
C ALA A 36 -0.88 0.33 -8.81
N LEU A 37 0.11 0.93 -9.48
CA LEU A 37 1.42 1.24 -8.87
C LEU A 37 1.28 2.18 -7.67
N LEU A 38 0.51 3.26 -7.79
CA LEU A 38 0.28 4.18 -6.67
C LEU A 38 -0.42 3.51 -5.48
N ASP A 39 -1.41 2.64 -5.74
CA ASP A 39 -2.13 1.91 -4.70
C ASP A 39 -1.18 0.95 -3.95
N THR A 40 -0.26 0.27 -4.64
CA THR A 40 0.78 -0.57 -3.97
C THR A 40 1.72 0.25 -3.09
N VAL A 41 2.15 1.44 -3.53
CA VAL A 41 2.99 2.34 -2.72
C VAL A 41 2.24 2.82 -1.48
N MET A 42 0.97 3.22 -1.63
CA MET A 42 0.14 3.67 -0.51
C MET A 42 -0.10 2.57 0.52
N GLN A 43 -0.20 1.32 0.09
CA GLN A 43 -0.29 0.16 0.99
C GLN A 43 1.04 -0.13 1.71
N ALA A 44 2.19 0.17 1.09
CA ALA A 44 3.51 0.03 1.71
C ALA A 44 3.83 1.13 2.74
N LEU A 45 3.26 2.34 2.59
CA LEU A 45 3.55 3.50 3.44
C LEU A 45 3.42 3.28 4.95
N PRO A 46 2.37 2.64 5.50
CA PRO A 46 2.24 2.46 6.95
C PRO A 46 3.39 1.67 7.58
N GLN A 47 3.91 0.68 6.86
CA GLN A 47 5.01 -0.16 7.32
C GLN A 47 6.35 0.59 7.25
N VAL A 48 6.55 1.35 6.17
CA VAL A 48 7.71 2.25 6.04
C VAL A 48 7.66 3.38 7.06
N GLY A 49 6.47 3.85 7.45
CA GLY A 49 6.28 4.94 8.40
C GLY A 49 6.94 4.70 9.76
N ASN A 50 6.91 3.48 10.28
CA ASN A 50 7.57 3.14 11.56
C ASN A 50 9.10 3.30 11.47
N LEU A 51 9.70 2.82 10.38
CA LEU A 51 11.13 3.01 10.11
C LEU A 51 11.46 4.47 9.81
N GLY A 52 10.57 5.17 9.09
CA GLY A 52 10.69 6.59 8.77
C GLY A 52 10.65 7.47 10.02
N LEU A 53 9.85 7.11 11.04
CA LEU A 53 9.82 7.82 12.32
C LEU A 53 11.15 7.66 13.08
N LEU A 54 11.71 6.45 13.11
CA LEU A 54 13.03 6.21 13.68
C LEU A 54 14.11 7.01 12.93
N PHE A 55 14.04 7.02 11.60
CA PHE A 55 14.95 7.79 10.76
C PHE A 55 14.84 9.30 11.00
N PHE A 56 13.62 9.81 11.15
CA PHE A 56 13.37 11.20 11.48
C PHE A 56 13.93 11.58 12.86
N LEU A 57 13.79 10.71 13.86
CA LEU A 57 14.37 10.91 15.19
C LEU A 57 15.90 10.93 15.15
N LEU A 58 16.50 10.04 14.35
CA LEU A 58 17.94 10.06 14.11
C LEU A 58 18.38 11.40 13.51
N PHE A 59 17.69 11.88 12.48
CA PHE A 59 17.96 13.20 11.91
C PHE A 59 17.82 14.33 12.92
N PHE A 60 16.79 14.28 13.78
CA PHE A 60 16.57 15.29 14.80
C PHE A 60 17.74 15.38 15.78
N ILE A 61 18.20 14.23 16.29
CA ILE A 61 19.33 14.16 17.24
C ILE A 61 20.60 14.68 16.58
N PHE A 62 20.93 14.18 15.39
CA PHE A 62 22.14 14.62 14.68
C PHE A 62 22.05 16.08 14.28
N ALA A 63 20.90 16.60 13.86
CA ALA A 63 20.76 18.02 13.53
C ALA A 63 21.03 18.91 14.75
N ALA A 64 20.48 18.56 15.92
CA ALA A 64 20.74 19.29 17.17
C ALA A 64 22.22 19.25 17.55
N LEU A 65 22.85 18.06 17.50
CA LEU A 65 24.28 17.91 17.77
C LEU A 65 25.14 18.67 16.74
N GLY A 66 24.76 18.65 15.47
CA GLY A 66 25.46 19.33 14.40
C GLY A 66 25.42 20.85 14.55
N VAL A 67 24.30 21.41 15.02
CA VAL A 67 24.20 22.84 15.34
C VAL A 67 25.14 23.19 16.49
N GLU A 68 25.22 22.36 17.52
CA GLU A 68 26.11 22.63 18.66
C GLU A 68 27.59 22.51 18.28
N LEU A 69 27.96 21.49 17.50
CA LEU A 69 29.34 21.22 17.10
C LEU A 69 29.84 22.15 15.99
N PHE A 70 29.03 22.38 14.95
CA PHE A 70 29.44 23.02 13.71
C PHE A 70 28.72 24.36 13.44
N GLY A 71 27.83 24.80 14.32
CA GLY A 71 27.03 26.02 14.11
C GLY A 71 27.84 27.32 14.09
N ARG A 72 29.05 27.30 14.68
CA ARG A 72 29.99 28.44 14.69
C ARG A 72 30.97 28.43 13.52
N LEU A 73 30.88 27.46 12.60
CA LEU A 73 31.76 27.37 11.43
C LEU A 73 31.31 28.37 10.34
N GLU A 74 32.27 29.05 9.70
CA GLU A 74 32.00 30.08 8.69
C GLU A 74 32.72 29.85 7.37
N CYS A 75 31.97 29.86 6.28
CA CYS A 75 32.52 29.80 4.93
C CYS A 75 32.42 31.19 4.30
N THR A 76 33.56 31.78 3.99
CA THR A 76 33.69 33.10 3.34
C THR A 76 34.79 33.00 2.28
N ASP A 77 35.04 34.09 1.54
CA ASP A 77 36.14 34.12 0.56
C ASP A 77 37.52 33.90 1.22
N ASP A 78 37.68 34.32 2.48
CA ASP A 78 38.90 34.09 3.28
C ASP A 78 39.01 32.64 3.77
N TYR A 79 37.88 31.94 3.92
CA TYR A 79 37.79 30.56 4.40
C TYR A 79 36.96 29.72 3.41
N PRO A 80 37.54 29.36 2.24
CA PRO A 80 36.80 28.66 1.20
C PRO A 80 36.38 27.26 1.67
N CYS A 81 35.14 26.90 1.39
CA CYS A 81 34.54 25.60 1.70
C CYS A 81 34.15 24.87 0.42
N GLN A 82 34.28 23.55 0.41
CA GLN A 82 33.93 22.71 -0.76
C GLN A 82 32.54 22.07 -0.66
N GLY A 83 32.13 21.69 0.55
CA GLY A 83 30.84 21.07 0.85
C GLY A 83 29.86 21.99 1.57
N LEU A 84 30.36 22.84 2.47
CA LEU A 84 29.58 23.84 3.19
C LEU A 84 29.41 25.12 2.35
N GLY A 85 28.29 25.81 2.56
CA GLY A 85 27.99 27.07 1.89
C GLY A 85 26.67 27.69 2.35
N GLU A 86 26.19 28.68 1.60
CA GLU A 86 24.96 29.42 1.94
C GLU A 86 23.73 28.50 2.12
N HIS A 87 23.64 27.45 1.31
CA HIS A 87 22.51 26.51 1.33
C HIS A 87 22.82 25.17 2.03
N ALA A 88 24.00 25.02 2.62
CA ALA A 88 24.41 23.80 3.33
C ALA A 88 25.32 24.17 4.50
N HIS A 89 24.73 24.34 5.69
CA HIS A 89 25.43 24.77 6.90
C HIS A 89 24.65 24.40 8.17
N PHE A 90 25.34 24.46 9.31
CA PHE A 90 24.81 24.04 10.63
C PHE A 90 24.44 25.21 11.55
N ARG A 91 24.34 26.45 11.06
CA ARG A 91 24.04 27.65 11.88
C ARG A 91 22.66 27.61 12.54
N ASN A 92 21.69 26.93 11.93
CA ASN A 92 20.35 26.78 12.47
C ASN A 92 19.84 25.35 12.23
N PHE A 93 18.85 24.94 13.02
CA PHE A 93 18.32 23.59 13.00
C PHE A 93 17.76 23.17 11.63
N GLY A 94 17.02 24.06 10.95
CA GLY A 94 16.41 23.75 9.66
C GLY A 94 17.45 23.47 8.57
N MET A 95 18.49 24.30 8.49
CA MET A 95 19.58 24.12 7.55
C MET A 95 20.47 22.93 7.92
N ALA A 96 20.69 22.67 9.21
CA ALA A 96 21.38 21.47 9.68
C ALA A 96 20.63 20.20 9.24
N PHE A 97 19.30 20.20 9.38
CA PHE A 97 18.44 19.10 8.92
C PHE A 97 18.55 18.88 7.40
N LEU A 98 18.47 19.94 6.60
CA LEU A 98 18.62 19.85 5.13
C LEU A 98 20.04 19.43 4.71
N THR A 99 21.06 19.88 5.44
CA THR A 99 22.46 19.49 5.21
C THR A 99 22.65 18.01 5.51
N LEU A 100 22.07 17.50 6.60
CA LEU A 100 22.07 16.08 6.92
C LEU A 100 21.26 15.25 5.93
N PHE A 101 20.18 15.80 5.37
CA PHE A 101 19.46 15.15 4.26
C PHE A 101 20.37 14.95 3.06
N ARG A 102 21.12 15.97 2.66
CA ARG A 102 22.13 15.86 1.59
C ARG A 102 23.21 14.81 1.91
N VAL A 103 23.68 14.78 3.16
CA VAL A 103 24.67 13.78 3.61
C VAL A 103 24.09 12.36 3.55
N ALA A 104 22.84 12.17 3.97
CA ALA A 104 22.17 10.87 3.98
C ALA A 104 21.89 10.31 2.58
N THR A 105 21.80 11.16 1.54
CA THR A 105 21.75 10.70 0.15
C THR A 105 23.13 10.32 -0.40
N GLY A 106 24.20 10.48 0.39
CA GLY A 106 25.57 10.22 -0.01
C GLY A 106 26.17 11.32 -0.90
N ASP A 107 25.50 12.45 -1.07
CA ASP A 107 26.00 13.55 -1.92
C ASP A 107 26.99 14.42 -1.15
N ASN A 108 28.21 14.52 -1.66
CA ASN A 108 29.27 15.41 -1.19
C ASN A 108 29.50 15.44 0.35
N TRP A 109 29.19 14.36 1.06
CA TRP A 109 29.36 14.28 2.52
C TRP A 109 30.82 14.36 2.95
N ASN A 110 31.72 13.82 2.11
CA ASN A 110 33.16 13.91 2.32
C ASN A 110 33.66 15.36 2.27
N GLY A 111 33.12 16.17 1.36
CA GLY A 111 33.47 17.60 1.25
C GLY A 111 32.99 18.36 2.48
N ILE A 112 31.76 18.11 2.92
CA ILE A 112 31.19 18.70 4.14
C ILE A 112 32.03 18.32 5.36
N MET A 113 32.41 17.04 5.49
CA MET A 113 33.28 16.57 6.57
C MET A 113 34.67 17.22 6.51
N LYS A 114 35.30 17.36 5.34
CA LYS A 114 36.61 18.01 5.22
C LYS A 114 36.57 19.47 5.64
N ASP A 115 35.50 20.19 5.29
CA ASP A 115 35.34 21.58 5.69
C ASP A 115 35.23 21.74 7.21
N THR A 116 34.64 20.76 7.92
CA THR A 116 34.58 20.78 9.39
C THR A 116 35.91 20.40 10.07
N LEU A 117 36.84 19.77 9.35
CA LEU A 117 38.19 19.38 9.81
C LEU A 117 39.27 20.41 9.48
N ARG A 118 38.91 21.58 8.95
CA ARG A 118 39.90 22.59 8.55
C ARG A 118 40.75 23.06 9.73
N GLU A 119 42.01 23.39 9.45
CA GLU A 119 42.95 23.94 10.43
C GLU A 119 42.91 25.48 10.49
N ASN A 120 42.38 26.13 9.44
CA ASN A 120 42.24 27.59 9.33
C ASN A 120 41.03 28.09 10.14
N CYS A 121 41.04 27.86 11.44
CA CYS A 121 39.98 28.23 12.39
C CYS A 121 40.60 28.70 13.71
N ASP A 122 39.77 29.30 14.57
CA ASP A 122 40.19 29.72 15.91
C ASP A 122 40.08 28.54 16.90
N PRO A 123 41.19 28.06 17.49
CA PRO A 123 41.18 26.97 18.47
C PRO A 123 40.87 27.46 19.91
N SER A 124 40.65 28.75 20.13
CA SER A 124 40.40 29.31 21.45
C SER A 124 39.10 28.77 22.07
N SER A 125 39.11 28.55 23.40
CA SER A 125 37.92 28.09 24.14
C SER A 125 36.79 29.13 24.19
N GLU A 126 37.12 30.41 23.98
CA GLU A 126 36.17 31.53 23.95
C GLU A 126 35.79 31.94 22.52
N CYS A 127 36.03 31.07 21.55
CA CYS A 127 35.73 31.36 20.16
C CYS A 127 34.23 31.63 19.91
N ILE A 128 33.95 32.74 19.23
CA ILE A 128 32.59 33.17 18.85
C ILE A 128 32.30 32.85 17.37
N ARG A 129 33.32 32.89 16.50
CA ARG A 129 33.21 32.78 15.03
C ARG A 129 34.34 31.93 14.48
N ASN A 130 34.04 31.08 13.51
CA ASN A 130 34.98 30.17 12.88
C ASN A 130 35.77 29.31 13.89
N CYS A 131 35.07 28.60 14.76
CA CYS A 131 35.71 27.80 15.82
C CYS A 131 36.17 26.44 15.32
N CYS A 132 37.37 26.04 15.71
CA CYS A 132 37.88 24.71 15.39
C CYS A 132 37.09 23.63 16.12
N VAL A 133 36.83 22.53 15.41
CA VAL A 133 36.25 21.33 15.99
C VAL A 133 37.34 20.28 16.15
N SER A 134 37.19 19.41 17.15
CA SER A 134 38.14 18.32 17.38
C SER A 134 38.29 17.45 16.11
N PRO A 135 39.53 17.15 15.68
CA PRO A 135 39.80 16.34 14.49
C PRO A 135 39.34 14.89 14.64
N VAL A 136 38.98 14.46 15.86
CA VAL A 136 38.44 13.13 16.13
C VAL A 136 36.92 13.13 16.15
N ILE A 137 36.29 14.16 16.73
CA ILE A 137 34.82 14.21 16.88
C ILE A 137 34.15 14.43 15.52
N ALA A 138 34.71 15.28 14.66
CA ALA A 138 34.09 15.60 13.38
C ALA A 138 33.98 14.37 12.45
N PRO A 139 35.04 13.57 12.18
CA PRO A 139 34.92 12.36 11.38
C PRO A 139 33.98 11.33 12.00
N LEU A 140 34.04 11.13 13.33
CA LEU A 140 33.17 10.19 14.02
C LEU A 140 31.70 10.55 13.84
N TYR A 141 31.35 11.83 13.97
CA TYR A 141 29.99 12.32 13.76
C TYR A 141 29.47 11.96 12.36
N PHE A 142 30.24 12.28 11.30
CA PHE A 142 29.79 12.04 9.92
C PHE A 142 29.79 10.55 9.56
N VAL A 143 30.82 9.79 9.94
CA VAL A 143 30.91 8.36 9.64
C VAL A 143 29.80 7.59 10.34
N VAL A 144 29.55 7.85 11.63
CA VAL A 144 28.45 7.20 12.36
C VAL A 144 27.10 7.57 11.74
N PHE A 145 26.88 8.85 11.43
CA PHE A 145 25.64 9.28 10.79
C PHE A 145 25.41 8.59 9.45
N VAL A 146 26.42 8.56 8.56
CA VAL A 146 26.31 7.94 7.23
C VAL A 146 26.05 6.44 7.35
N LEU A 147 26.76 5.74 8.23
CA LEU A 147 26.55 4.31 8.45
C LEU A 147 25.15 4.01 8.99
N MET A 148 24.67 4.76 9.99
CA MET A 148 23.33 4.58 10.52
C MET A 148 22.25 4.95 9.50
N ALA A 149 22.43 6.05 8.75
CA ALA A 149 21.48 6.48 7.75
C ALA A 149 21.37 5.47 6.60
N GLN A 150 22.50 4.97 6.12
CA GLN A 150 22.54 3.95 5.07
C GLN A 150 21.93 2.63 5.56
N PHE A 151 22.20 2.23 6.81
CA PHE A 151 21.59 1.04 7.40
C PHE A 151 20.07 1.14 7.45
N VAL A 152 19.53 2.29 7.90
CA VAL A 152 18.09 2.52 7.93
C VAL A 152 17.49 2.55 6.52
N LEU A 153 18.16 3.20 5.56
CA LEU A 153 17.70 3.25 4.17
C LEU A 153 17.62 1.85 3.54
N VAL A 154 18.64 1.01 3.75
CA VAL A 154 18.64 -0.39 3.29
C VAL A 154 17.50 -1.16 3.96
N ASN A 155 17.29 -0.99 5.26
CA ASN A 155 16.19 -1.65 5.97
C ASN A 155 14.81 -1.23 5.45
N VAL A 156 14.64 0.02 5.03
CA VAL A 156 13.40 0.49 4.36
C VAL A 156 13.21 -0.22 3.03
N VAL A 157 14.25 -0.33 2.21
CA VAL A 157 14.19 -1.04 0.91
C VAL A 157 13.85 -2.52 1.13
N VAL A 158 14.50 -3.18 2.09
CA VAL A 158 14.22 -4.57 2.45
C VAL A 158 12.79 -4.74 2.95
N ALA A 159 12.30 -3.85 3.81
CA ALA A 159 10.92 -3.91 4.31
C ALA A 159 9.89 -3.79 3.19
N VAL A 160 10.10 -2.88 2.22
CA VAL A 160 9.21 -2.73 1.06
C VAL A 160 9.24 -3.96 0.16
N LEU A 161 10.43 -4.51 -0.09
CA LEU A 161 10.59 -5.74 -0.88
C LEU A 161 9.91 -6.94 -0.21
N MET A 162 10.12 -7.13 1.09
CA MET A 162 9.51 -8.23 1.84
C MET A 162 7.99 -8.13 1.84
N LYS A 163 7.45 -6.92 1.99
CA LYS A 163 6.01 -6.69 1.88
C LYS A 163 5.47 -7.08 0.50
N HIS A 164 6.16 -6.69 -0.58
CA HIS A 164 5.75 -7.06 -1.94
C HIS A 164 5.82 -8.58 -2.17
N LEU A 165 6.86 -9.25 -1.65
CA LEU A 165 6.98 -10.70 -1.73
C LEU A 165 5.85 -11.38 -0.94
N GLU A 166 5.56 -10.93 0.27
CA GLU A 166 4.47 -11.45 1.11
C GLU A 166 3.10 -11.26 0.44
N GLU A 167 2.83 -10.08 -0.12
CA GLU A 167 1.59 -9.78 -0.83
C GLU A 167 1.44 -10.62 -2.11
N SER A 168 2.53 -10.80 -2.87
CA SER A 168 2.54 -11.66 -4.06
C SER A 168 2.35 -13.14 -3.74
N HIS A 169 2.96 -13.63 -2.64
CA HIS A 169 2.79 -15.01 -2.20
C HIS A 169 1.35 -15.26 -1.72
N LYS A 170 0.80 -14.34 -0.93
CA LYS A 170 -0.57 -14.44 -0.46
C LYS A 170 -1.59 -14.46 -1.60
N HIS A 171 -1.41 -13.59 -2.61
CA HIS A 171 -2.28 -13.61 -3.80
C HIS A 171 -2.25 -14.96 -4.52
N MET A 172 -1.05 -15.56 -4.66
CA MET A 172 -0.91 -16.85 -5.30
C MET A 172 -1.55 -17.99 -4.49
N ASP A 173 -1.41 -17.97 -3.16
CA ASP A 173 -2.04 -18.95 -2.27
C ASP A 173 -3.58 -18.83 -2.30
N ASP A 174 -4.10 -17.60 -2.28
CA ASP A 174 -5.54 -17.32 -2.39
C ASP A 174 -6.10 -17.81 -3.74
N ASP A 175 -5.39 -17.58 -4.86
CA ASP A 175 -5.80 -18.05 -6.20
C ASP A 175 -5.86 -19.58 -6.26
N ILE A 176 -4.87 -20.28 -5.67
CA ILE A 176 -4.85 -21.76 -5.60
C ILE A 176 -6.04 -22.29 -4.78
N GLU A 177 -6.36 -21.64 -3.66
CA GLU A 177 -7.49 -22.05 -2.81
C GLU A 177 -8.83 -21.85 -3.54
N ILE A 178 -8.99 -20.74 -4.26
CA ILE A 178 -10.18 -20.45 -5.05
C ILE A 178 -10.35 -21.48 -6.16
N ASP A 179 -9.30 -21.79 -6.91
CA ASP A 179 -9.35 -22.79 -7.99
C ASP A 179 -9.74 -24.17 -7.45
N ALA A 180 -9.17 -24.58 -6.31
CA ALA A 180 -9.53 -25.84 -5.66
C ALA A 180 -11.00 -25.89 -5.22
N GLU A 181 -11.55 -24.78 -4.73
CA GLU A 181 -12.96 -24.69 -4.33
C GLU A 181 -13.91 -24.70 -5.54
N ILE A 182 -13.54 -24.01 -6.63
CA ILE A 182 -14.29 -24.05 -7.89
C ILE A 182 -14.34 -25.48 -8.43
N GLU A 183 -13.23 -26.21 -8.43
CA GLU A 183 -13.19 -27.61 -8.88
C GLU A 183 -14.12 -28.51 -8.05
N ARG A 184 -14.13 -28.34 -6.71
CA ARG A 184 -15.03 -29.10 -5.81
C ARG A 184 -16.50 -28.80 -6.08
N GLN A 185 -16.86 -27.53 -6.25
CA GLN A 185 -18.22 -27.12 -6.55
C GLN A 185 -18.68 -27.66 -7.90
N LEU A 186 -17.83 -27.58 -8.92
CA LEU A 186 -18.12 -28.11 -10.25
C LEU A 186 -18.32 -29.64 -10.21
N ALA A 187 -17.46 -30.37 -9.48
CA ALA A 187 -17.60 -31.81 -9.30
C ALA A 187 -18.90 -32.20 -8.57
N ALA A 188 -19.28 -31.45 -7.54
CA ALA A 188 -20.53 -31.65 -6.81
C ALA A 188 -21.77 -31.39 -7.70
N GLU A 189 -21.72 -30.32 -8.50
CA GLU A 189 -22.79 -29.97 -9.44
C GLU A 189 -22.95 -31.02 -10.55
N ILE A 190 -21.84 -31.48 -11.14
CA ILE A 190 -21.83 -32.57 -12.12
C ILE A 190 -22.44 -33.83 -11.49
N ALA A 191 -21.99 -34.23 -10.29
CA ALA A 191 -22.52 -35.40 -9.60
C ALA A 191 -24.03 -35.29 -9.33
N HIS A 192 -24.51 -34.11 -8.91
CA HIS A 192 -25.94 -33.85 -8.71
C HIS A 192 -26.73 -33.96 -10.02
N SER A 193 -26.22 -33.38 -11.12
CA SER A 193 -26.86 -33.44 -12.44
C SER A 193 -26.98 -34.87 -12.98
N VAL A 194 -25.94 -35.69 -12.80
CA VAL A 194 -25.92 -37.10 -13.19
C VAL A 194 -26.93 -37.89 -12.36
N ARG A 195 -26.97 -37.66 -11.04
CA ARG A 195 -27.89 -38.35 -10.13
C ARG A 195 -29.35 -38.00 -10.42
N LYS A 196 -29.64 -36.75 -10.80
CA LYS A 196 -30.97 -36.29 -11.23
C LYS A 196 -31.38 -36.95 -12.55
N LYS A 197 -30.54 -36.88 -13.60
CA LYS A 197 -30.78 -37.58 -14.88
C LYS A 197 -31.01 -39.08 -14.70
N GLY A 198 -30.26 -39.72 -13.80
CA GLY A 198 -30.44 -41.13 -13.46
C GLY A 198 -31.78 -41.43 -12.80
N ARG A 199 -32.26 -40.59 -11.88
CA ARG A 199 -33.60 -40.70 -11.27
C ARG A 199 -34.71 -40.51 -12.29
N ASP A 200 -34.58 -39.53 -13.18
CA ASP A 200 -35.57 -39.23 -14.20
C ASP A 200 -35.70 -40.39 -15.19
N ARG A 201 -34.58 -40.93 -15.69
CA ARG A 201 -34.57 -42.15 -16.53
C ARG A 201 -35.23 -43.35 -15.86
N ARG A 202 -34.97 -43.59 -14.57
CA ARG A 202 -35.62 -44.68 -13.82
C ARG A 202 -37.12 -44.48 -13.66
N ARG A 203 -37.58 -43.23 -13.46
CA ARG A 203 -39.01 -42.88 -13.41
C ARG A 203 -39.70 -43.11 -14.76
N GLU A 204 -39.06 -42.72 -15.86
CA GLU A 204 -39.57 -42.96 -17.21
C GLU A 204 -39.66 -44.45 -17.54
N ALA A 205 -38.65 -45.24 -17.19
CA ALA A 205 -38.66 -46.68 -17.38
C ALA A 205 -39.80 -47.35 -16.60
N ARG A 206 -40.02 -46.98 -15.33
CA ARG A 206 -41.16 -47.48 -14.54
C ARG A 206 -42.50 -47.11 -15.15
N LYS A 207 -42.67 -45.86 -15.60
CA LYS A 207 -43.91 -45.45 -16.28
C LYS A 207 -44.14 -46.25 -17.57
N GLN A 208 -43.10 -46.52 -18.36
CA GLN A 208 -43.22 -47.36 -19.56
C GLN A 208 -43.56 -48.81 -19.22
N GLU A 209 -42.99 -49.38 -18.16
CA GLU A 209 -43.36 -50.70 -17.67
C GLU A 209 -44.82 -50.74 -17.19
N GLU A 210 -45.25 -49.77 -16.39
CA GLU A 210 -46.65 -49.65 -15.95
C GLU A 210 -47.62 -49.53 -17.13
N ILE A 211 -47.27 -48.74 -18.17
CA ILE A 211 -48.08 -48.62 -19.38
C ILE A 211 -48.15 -49.96 -20.14
N LYS A 212 -47.03 -50.67 -20.29
CA LYS A 212 -47.00 -52.00 -20.92
C LYS A 212 -47.81 -53.02 -20.11
N GLN A 213 -47.71 -52.99 -18.79
CA GLN A 213 -48.44 -53.90 -17.90
C GLN A 213 -49.95 -53.60 -17.90
N ALA A 214 -50.33 -52.33 -17.94
CA ALA A 214 -51.72 -51.89 -18.09
C ALA A 214 -52.32 -52.32 -19.44
N SER A 215 -51.53 -52.29 -20.54
CA SER A 215 -51.97 -52.80 -21.84
C SER A 215 -52.09 -54.33 -21.87
N HIS A 216 -51.35 -55.04 -21.02
CA HIS A 216 -51.36 -56.52 -20.95
C HIS A 216 -52.41 -57.10 -19.99
N ARG A 217 -53.11 -56.26 -19.22
CA ARG A 217 -54.18 -56.71 -18.33
C ARG A 217 -55.41 -57.05 -19.19
N LYS A 218 -55.73 -58.34 -19.34
CA LYS A 218 -56.99 -58.79 -19.97
C LYS A 218 -58.15 -58.06 -19.31
N LEU A 219 -58.93 -57.32 -20.10
CA LEU A 219 -60.24 -56.81 -19.69
C LEU A 219 -61.10 -58.02 -19.31
N ILE A 220 -61.28 -58.23 -18.02
CA ILE A 220 -62.23 -59.23 -17.51
C ILE A 220 -63.61 -58.66 -17.82
N LYS A 221 -64.40 -59.39 -18.64
CA LYS A 221 -65.81 -59.09 -18.85
C LYS A 221 -66.51 -59.25 -17.50
N MET A 222 -66.77 -58.14 -16.80
CA MET A 222 -67.67 -58.17 -15.66
C MET A 222 -69.05 -58.61 -16.15
N SER A 223 -69.66 -59.58 -15.47
CA SER A 223 -71.06 -59.90 -15.72
C SER A 223 -71.88 -58.63 -15.50
N SER A 224 -72.71 -58.30 -16.49
CA SER A 224 -73.66 -57.18 -16.44
C SER A 224 -74.28 -57.03 -15.06
N LEU A 225 -74.27 -55.80 -14.55
CA LEU A 225 -74.99 -55.44 -13.33
C LEU A 225 -76.45 -55.92 -13.44
N PRO A 226 -77.04 -56.47 -12.35
CA PRO A 226 -78.45 -56.84 -12.35
C PRO A 226 -79.31 -55.62 -12.68
N ALA A 227 -80.44 -55.80 -13.35
CA ALA A 227 -81.31 -54.74 -13.87
C ALA A 227 -81.81 -53.71 -12.84
N ASN A 228 -81.56 -53.93 -11.54
CA ASN A 228 -82.08 -53.15 -10.42
C ASN A 228 -80.99 -52.37 -9.67
N PHE A 229 -79.82 -52.15 -10.29
CA PHE A 229 -78.73 -51.42 -9.65
C PHE A 229 -79.00 -49.91 -9.67
N ILE A 230 -79.19 -49.31 -8.49
CA ILE A 230 -79.33 -47.86 -8.33
C ILE A 230 -77.99 -47.30 -7.87
N PHE A 231 -77.36 -46.48 -8.71
CA PHE A 231 -76.14 -45.76 -8.39
C PHE A 231 -76.48 -44.56 -7.49
N ARG A 232 -75.99 -44.53 -6.25
CA ARG A 232 -76.04 -43.32 -5.40
C ARG A 232 -74.70 -42.60 -5.53
N PHE A 233 -74.74 -41.36 -6.03
CA PHE A 233 -73.65 -40.42 -5.81
C PHE A 233 -73.63 -40.06 -4.31
N SER A 234 -72.53 -40.40 -3.63
CA SER A 234 -72.22 -39.82 -2.33
C SER A 234 -71.40 -38.56 -2.62
N ASP A 235 -72.10 -37.44 -2.78
CA ASP A 235 -71.48 -36.12 -2.61
C ASP A 235 -71.30 -35.93 -1.11
N ASP A 236 -70.13 -36.27 -0.59
CA ASP A 236 -69.66 -35.82 0.71
C ASP A 236 -68.14 -36.00 0.76
N ALA A 237 -67.42 -34.90 0.55
CA ALA A 237 -66.45 -34.38 1.53
C ALA A 237 -65.65 -33.22 0.93
N GLU A 238 -66.22 -32.02 1.05
CA GLU A 238 -65.43 -30.86 1.47
C GLU A 238 -64.68 -31.19 2.78
N GLY A 239 -63.44 -30.68 2.90
CA GLY A 239 -62.88 -30.31 4.21
C GLY A 239 -61.77 -31.19 4.79
N LYS A 240 -60.54 -31.05 4.28
CA LYS A 240 -59.38 -30.47 5.00
C LYS A 240 -58.12 -30.47 4.13
#